data_AF-A0A973CG10-F1
#
_entry.id   AF-A0A973CG10-F1
#
_cell.length_a   1.000
_cell.length_b   1.000
_cell.length_c   1.000
_cell.angle_alpha   90.00
_cell.angle_beta   90.00
_cell.angle_gamma   90.00
#
_symmetry.space_group_name_H-M   'P 1'
#
loop_
_entity.id
_entity.type
_entity.pdbx_description
1 polymer ?
#
loop_
_entity_poly.entity_id
_entity_poly.type
_entity_poly.pdbx_seq_one_letter_code
_entity_poly.pdbx_strand_id
1 'polypeptide(L)'
;NISIVPQPMAVLTMLGFVILVGVVVNNAILIVYQALNNFHAGGMDHQQAVLESTRSRLRPIYMSATTSICGMLPLVLIPGPGSELYRGLGSVILGGLAVSTVFTIFVIPAILVVAIRMEKR
;
A
#
# COMPACT_ATOMS: atom_id res chain seq x y z
N ASN A 1 -5.77 27.62 8.49
CA ASN A 1 -5.83 27.32 7.05
C ASN A 1 -4.68 26.36 6.69
N ILE A 2 -4.75 25.10 7.14
CA ILE A 2 -3.58 24.19 7.21
C ILE A 2 -3.58 23.05 6.16
N SER A 3 -4.67 22.80 5.44
CA SER A 3 -4.84 21.47 4.82
C SER A 3 -4.33 21.30 3.39
N ILE A 4 -3.92 22.35 2.66
CA ILE A 4 -3.50 22.17 1.26
C ILE A 4 -2.45 23.22 0.87
N VAL A 5 -1.19 23.01 1.27
CA VAL A 5 -0.07 23.78 0.70
C VAL A 5 0.29 23.09 -0.63
N PRO A 6 0.07 23.73 -1.79
CA PRO A 6 0.52 23.17 -3.06
C PRO A 6 2.04 23.12 -3.05
N GLN A 7 2.59 21.91 -3.08
CA GLN A 7 4.03 21.72 -3.10
C GLN A 7 4.52 21.69 -4.54
N PRO A 8 5.64 22.38 -4.85
CA PRO A 8 6.22 22.34 -6.19
C PRO A 8 6.63 20.91 -6.55
N MET A 9 6.40 20.51 -7.80
CA MET A 9 6.79 19.21 -8.36
C MET A 9 8.31 19.14 -8.53
N ALA A 10 9.03 19.05 -7.41
CA ALA A 10 10.48 18.85 -7.39
C ALA A 10 10.84 17.39 -7.66
N VAL A 11 12.07 17.13 -8.09
CA VAL A 11 12.62 15.78 -8.37
C VAL A 11 12.39 14.80 -7.21
N LEU A 12 12.49 15.27 -5.95
CA LEU A 12 12.27 14.44 -4.78
C LEU A 12 10.80 14.00 -4.59
N THR A 13 9.85 14.83 -5.02
CA THR A 13 8.42 14.50 -5.04
C THR A 13 8.15 13.38 -6.04
N MET A 14 8.79 13.42 -7.21
CA MET A 14 8.74 12.34 -8.20
C MET A 14 9.38 11.06 -7.66
N LEU A 15 10.50 11.15 -6.94
CA LEU A 15 11.09 10.02 -6.25
C LEU A 15 10.11 9.38 -5.25
N GLY A 16 9.36 10.20 -4.52
CA GLY A 16 8.29 9.76 -3.63
C GLY A 16 7.23 8.91 -4.34
N PHE A 17 6.81 9.30 -5.54
CA PHE A 17 5.90 8.50 -6.36
C PHE A 17 6.50 7.15 -6.77
N VAL A 18 7.79 7.11 -7.15
CA VAL A 18 8.46 5.86 -7.53
C VAL A 18 8.53 4.89 -6.35
N ILE A 19 8.90 5.39 -5.16
CA ILE A 19 8.90 4.61 -3.92
C ILE A 19 7.50 4.08 -3.64
N LEU A 20 6.49 4.93 -3.78
CA LEU A 20 5.10 4.58 -3.53
C LEU A 20 4.65 3.42 -4.42
N VAL A 21 4.89 3.49 -5.74
CA VAL A 21 4.56 2.41 -6.67
C VAL A 21 5.20 1.10 -6.23
N GLY A 22 6.48 1.12 -5.85
CA GLY A 22 7.18 -0.07 -5.35
C GLY A 22 6.53 -0.69 -4.11
N VAL A 23 6.17 0.14 -3.13
CA VAL A 23 5.50 -0.32 -1.90
C VAL A 23 4.12 -0.91 -2.19
N VAL A 24 3.35 -0.25 -3.06
CA VAL A 24 2.01 -0.71 -3.46
C VAL A 24 2.05 -2.05 -4.16
N VAL A 25 2.93 -2.18 -5.15
CA VAL A 25 3.11 -3.43 -5.92
C VAL A 25 3.61 -4.55 -5.01
N ASN A 26 4.56 -4.27 -4.11
CA ASN A 26 5.04 -5.28 -3.16
C ASN A 26 3.91 -5.80 -2.24
N ASN A 27 3.08 -4.90 -1.69
CA ASN A 27 1.94 -5.29 -0.87
C ASN A 27 0.94 -6.16 -1.65
N ALA A 28 0.71 -5.86 -2.93
CA ALA A 28 -0.15 -6.64 -3.82
C ALA A 28 0.42 -8.04 -4.11
N ILE A 29 1.68 -8.12 -4.54
CA ILE A 29 2.36 -9.39 -4.87
C ILE A 29 2.31 -10.35 -3.68
N LEU A 30 2.55 -9.83 -2.48
CA LEU A 30 2.56 -10.60 -1.25
C LEU A 30 1.19 -11.22 -0.92
N ILE A 31 0.08 -10.54 -1.22
CA ILE A 31 -1.27 -11.10 -1.06
C ILE A 31 -1.50 -12.23 -2.06
N VAL A 32 -1.17 -12.00 -3.33
CA VAL A 32 -1.33 -12.99 -4.42
C VAL A 32 -0.51 -14.24 -4.12
N TYR A 33 0.76 -14.07 -3.75
CA TYR A 33 1.65 -15.18 -3.41
C TYR A 33 1.12 -15.99 -2.22
N GLN A 34 0.61 -15.33 -1.19
CA GLN A 34 0.02 -16.02 -0.03
C GLN A 34 -1.23 -16.81 -0.43
N ALA A 35 -2.10 -16.23 -1.27
CA ALA A 35 -3.29 -16.91 -1.78
C ALA A 35 -2.93 -18.15 -2.60
N LEU A 36 -1.93 -18.04 -3.47
CA LEU A 36 -1.44 -19.15 -4.28
C LEU A 36 -0.79 -20.25 -3.41
N ASN A 37 -0.04 -19.85 -2.38
CA ASN A 37 0.58 -20.78 -1.43
C ASN A 37 -0.47 -21.50 -0.57
N ASN A 38 -1.49 -20.78 -0.09
CA ASN A 38 -2.58 -21.37 0.68
C ASN A 38 -3.41 -22.35 -0.16
N PHE A 39 -3.55 -22.09 -1.46
CA PHE A 39 -4.19 -23.00 -2.39
C PHE A 39 -3.34 -24.26 -2.64
N HIS A 40 -2.11 -24.11 -3.12
CA HIS A 40 -1.28 -25.26 -3.51
C HIS A 40 -0.72 -26.06 -2.33
N ALA A 41 -0.21 -25.39 -1.29
CA ALA A 41 0.42 -26.06 -0.14
C ALA A 41 -0.59 -26.37 0.98
N GLY A 42 -1.67 -25.59 1.08
CA GLY A 42 -2.70 -25.76 2.11
C GLY A 42 -3.89 -26.64 1.70
N GLY A 43 -4.03 -26.96 0.41
CA GLY A 43 -5.17 -27.74 -0.11
C GLY A 43 -6.53 -27.09 0.11
N MET A 44 -6.56 -25.79 0.38
CA MET A 44 -7.79 -25.04 0.66
C MET A 44 -8.57 -24.75 -0.62
N ASP A 45 -9.90 -24.71 -0.54
CA ASP A 45 -10.73 -24.24 -1.66
C ASP A 45 -10.33 -22.80 -2.03
N HIS A 46 -10.36 -22.49 -3.33
CA HIS A 46 -9.84 -21.23 -3.85
C HIS A 46 -10.42 -20.01 -3.12
N GLN A 47 -11.71 -20.02 -2.78
CA GLN A 47 -12.35 -18.90 -2.08
C GLN A 47 -11.81 -18.73 -0.65
N GLN A 48 -11.62 -19.84 0.07
CA GLN A 48 -11.08 -19.81 1.44
C GLN A 48 -9.61 -19.40 1.45
N ALA A 49 -8.82 -19.84 0.46
CA ALA A 49 -7.42 -19.47 0.32
C ALA A 49 -7.25 -17.96 0.12
N VAL A 50 -8.09 -17.31 -0.70
CA VAL A 50 -8.06 -15.84 -0.89
C VAL A 50 -8.44 -15.11 0.40
N LEU A 51 -9.50 -15.56 1.06
CA LEU A 51 -10.03 -14.91 2.27
C LEU A 51 -9.00 -14.92 3.40
N GLU A 52 -8.40 -16.09 3.67
CA GLU A 52 -7.42 -16.26 4.74
C GLU A 52 -6.12 -15.49 4.45
N SER A 53 -5.70 -15.47 3.19
CA SER A 53 -4.51 -14.72 2.75
C SER A 53 -4.68 -13.22 2.91
N THR A 54 -5.87 -12.71 2.56
CA THR A 54 -6.21 -11.30 2.75
C THR A 54 -6.21 -10.97 4.24
N ARG A 55 -6.86 -11.80 5.07
CA ARG A 55 -6.97 -11.59 6.52
C ARG A 55 -5.62 -11.60 7.24
N SER A 56 -4.73 -12.52 6.89
CA SER A 56 -3.38 -12.62 7.47
C SER A 56 -2.50 -11.40 7.10
N ARG A 57 -2.68 -10.84 5.89
CA ARG A 57 -1.92 -9.69 5.38
C ARG A 57 -2.44 -8.34 5.90
N LEU A 58 -3.70 -8.24 6.31
CA LEU A 58 -4.27 -6.99 6.86
C LEU A 58 -3.43 -6.44 8.02
N ARG A 59 -3.02 -7.30 8.97
CA ARG A 59 -2.20 -6.90 10.12
C ARG A 59 -0.86 -6.26 9.70
N PRO A 60 -0.01 -6.91 8.89
CA PRO A 60 1.21 -6.31 8.36
C PRO A 60 1.00 -4.99 7.59
N ILE A 61 -0.05 -4.89 6.77
CA ILE A 61 -0.32 -3.68 5.98
C ILE A 61 -0.69 -2.51 6.89
N TYR A 62 -1.55 -2.72 7.89
CA TYR A 62 -1.86 -1.67 8.87
C TYR A 62 -0.64 -1.28 9.70
N MET A 63 0.21 -2.25 10.07
CA MET A 63 1.45 -1.99 10.82
C MET A 63 2.41 -1.11 10.01
N SER A 64 2.63 -1.40 8.73
CA SER A 64 3.54 -0.62 7.89
C SER A 64 2.98 0.77 7.61
N ALA A 65 1.68 0.89 7.29
CA ALA A 65 1.02 2.17 7.08
C ALA A 65 1.12 3.07 8.33
N THR A 66 0.84 2.51 9.51
CA THR A 66 0.96 3.24 10.79
C THR A 66 2.40 3.68 11.05
N THR A 67 3.38 2.83 10.78
CA THR A 67 4.81 3.15 10.93
C THR A 67 5.24 4.26 9.99
N SER A 68 4.83 4.22 8.72
CA SER A 68 5.13 5.28 7.75
C SER A 68 4.46 6.60 8.11
N ILE A 69 3.21 6.57 8.57
CA ILE A 69 2.51 7.77 9.03
C ILE A 69 3.25 8.35 10.24
N CYS A 70 3.52 7.56 11.28
CA CYS A 70 4.24 8.03 12.46
C CYS A 70 5.67 8.52 12.15
N GLY A 71 6.36 7.90 11.20
CA GLY A 71 7.72 8.31 10.81
C GLY A 71 7.75 9.62 9.99
N MET A 72 6.77 9.83 9.12
CA MET A 72 6.74 11.01 8.23
C MET A 72 5.96 12.19 8.82
N LEU A 73 5.02 11.97 9.75
CA LEU A 73 4.28 13.01 10.44
C LEU A 73 5.18 14.08 11.09
N PRO A 74 6.23 13.75 11.88
CA PRO A 74 7.10 14.76 12.47
C PRO A 74 7.94 15.49 11.42
N LEU A 75 8.36 14.81 10.34
CA LEU A 75 9.14 15.41 9.26
C LEU A 75 8.34 16.45 8.45
N VAL A 76 7.02 16.26 8.35
CA VAL A 76 6.11 17.19 7.67
C VAL A 76 5.74 18.38 8.57
N LEU A 77 5.64 18.15 9.89
CA LEU A 77 5.17 19.15 10.86
C LEU A 77 6.27 20.06 11.41
N ILE A 78 7.53 19.61 11.49
CA ILE A 78 8.63 20.39 12.04
C ILE A 78 9.33 21.16 10.91
N PRO A 79 9.19 22.50 10.83
CA PRO A 79 9.92 23.31 9.87
C PRO A 79 11.41 23.39 10.28
N GLY A 80 12.28 22.94 9.39
CA GLY A 80 13.74 23.02 9.51
C GLY A 80 14.41 23.25 8.15
N PRO A 81 15.73 23.49 8.09
CA PRO A 81 16.45 23.60 6.82
C PRO A 81 16.28 22.31 6.00
N GLY A 82 15.88 22.43 4.72
CA GLY A 82 15.55 21.30 3.85
C GLY A 82 14.13 20.72 4.03
N SER A 83 13.29 21.31 4.89
CA SER A 83 11.92 20.83 5.13
C SER A 83 11.03 20.87 3.89
N GLU A 84 11.24 21.79 2.95
CA GLU A 84 10.49 21.84 1.69
C GLU A 84 10.64 20.57 0.84
N LEU A 85 11.84 19.99 0.82
CA LEU A 85 12.15 18.71 0.15
C LEU A 85 11.42 17.55 0.84
N TYR A 86 11.64 17.37 2.14
CA TYR A 86 11.05 16.26 2.89
C TYR A 86 9.53 16.33 2.99
N ARG A 87 8.97 17.54 3.02
CA ARG A 87 7.52 17.77 3.07
C ARG A 87 6.85 17.28 1.78
N GLY A 88 7.49 17.49 0.62
CA GLY A 88 7.00 17.05 -0.69
C GLY A 88 6.97 15.53 -0.82
N LEU A 89 8.07 14.88 -0.43
CA LEU A 89 8.17 13.42 -0.43
C LEU A 89 7.21 12.80 0.60
N GLY A 90 7.14 13.38 1.81
CA GLY A 90 6.28 12.91 2.88
C GLY A 90 4.80 13.02 2.54
N SER A 91 4.34 14.12 1.92
CA SER A 91 2.93 14.30 1.57
C SER A 91 2.44 13.31 0.52
N VAL A 92 3.26 13.02 -0.50
CA VAL A 92 2.95 12.01 -1.54
C VAL A 92 2.88 10.62 -0.93
N ILE A 93 3.87 10.23 -0.14
CA ILE A 93 3.93 8.89 0.44
C ILE A 93 2.78 8.69 1.44
N LEU A 94 2.52 9.67 2.30
CA LEU A 94 1.48 9.58 3.32
C LEU A 94 0.08 9.55 2.69
N GLY A 95 -0.18 10.43 1.72
CA GLY A 95 -1.44 10.44 0.98
C GLY A 95 -1.65 9.19 0.13
N GLY A 96 -0.65 8.79 -0.65
CA GLY A 96 -0.78 7.64 -1.54
C GLY A 96 -0.72 6.30 -0.82
N LEU A 97 -0.03 6.16 0.33
CA LEU A 97 -0.15 4.96 1.18
C LEU A 97 -1.53 4.83 1.77
N ALA A 98 -2.14 5.93 2.24
CA ALA A 98 -3.49 5.90 2.79
C ALA A 98 -4.50 5.45 1.73
N VAL A 99 -4.47 6.06 0.54
CA VAL A 99 -5.36 5.70 -0.57
C VAL A 99 -5.06 4.29 -1.08
N SER A 100 -3.79 3.95 -1.28
CA SER A 100 -3.42 2.65 -1.81
C SER A 100 -3.70 1.51 -0.85
N THR A 101 -3.56 1.70 0.47
CA THR A 101 -3.85 0.63 1.43
C THR A 101 -5.31 0.21 1.31
N VAL A 102 -6.22 1.19 1.22
CA VAL A 102 -7.64 0.93 0.99
C VAL A 102 -7.83 0.25 -0.36
N PHE A 103 -7.25 0.79 -1.44
CA PHE A 103 -7.38 0.21 -2.77
C PHE A 103 -6.86 -1.24 -2.84
N THR A 104 -5.68 -1.53 -2.31
CA THR A 104 -5.07 -2.86 -2.34
C THR A 104 -5.92 -3.87 -1.56
N ILE A 105 -6.48 -3.50 -0.41
CA ILE A 105 -7.34 -4.38 0.39
C ILE A 105 -8.65 -4.73 -0.31
N PHE A 106 -9.23 -3.83 -1.10
CA PHE A 106 -10.50 -4.10 -1.81
C PHE A 106 -10.29 -4.68 -3.21
N VAL A 107 -9.36 -4.12 -3.98
CA VAL A 107 -9.17 -4.43 -5.40
C VAL A 107 -8.45 -5.77 -5.61
N ILE A 108 -7.40 -6.06 -4.83
CA ILE A 108 -6.66 -7.32 -4.98
C ILE A 108 -7.54 -8.55 -4.76
N PRO A 109 -8.28 -8.70 -3.64
CA PRO A 109 -9.13 -9.87 -3.46
C PRO A 109 -10.26 -9.94 -4.48
N ALA A 110 -10.83 -8.80 -4.89
CA ALA A 110 -11.85 -8.76 -5.94
C ALA A 110 -11.32 -9.30 -7.27
N ILE A 111 -10.13 -8.86 -7.70
CA ILE A 111 -9.46 -9.36 -8.91
C ILE A 111 -9.14 -10.85 -8.77
N LEU A 112 -8.65 -11.30 -7.61
CA LEU A 112 -8.29 -12.71 -7.41
C LEU A 112 -9.52 -13.63 -7.52
N VAL A 113 -10.65 -13.22 -6.92
CA VAL A 113 -11.92 -13.97 -7.02
C VAL A 113 -12.41 -14.04 -8.46
N VAL A 114 -12.31 -12.95 -9.22
CA VAL A 114 -12.68 -12.93 -10.65
C VAL A 114 -11.73 -13.81 -11.47
N ALA A 115 -10.43 -13.73 -11.23
CA ALA A 115 -9.42 -14.53 -11.94
C ALA A 115 -9.64 -16.03 -11.71
N ILE A 116 -9.84 -16.46 -10.46
CA ILE A 116 -10.17 -17.86 -10.13
C ILE A 116 -11.47 -18.31 -10.82
N ARG A 117 -12.48 -17.42 -10.89
CA ARG A 117 -13.76 -17.75 -11.55
C ARG A 117 -13.60 -17.91 -13.06
N MET A 118 -12.66 -17.21 -13.68
CA MET A 118 -12.35 -17.36 -15.10
C MET A 118 -11.56 -18.63 -15.40
N GLU A 119 -10.67 -19.05 -14.50
CA GLU A 119 -9.91 -20.30 -14.68
C GLU A 119 -10.78 -21.56 -14.56
N LYS A 120 -11.93 -21.47 -13.90
CA LYS A 120 -12.91 -22.56 -13.81
C LYS A 120 -13.81 -22.71 -15.05
N ARG A 121 -13.59 -21.91 -16.10
CA ARG A 121 -14.37 -21.91 -17.36
C ARG A 121 -13.50 -22.36 -18.53
#